data_AF-A0A927UCF4-F1
#
_entry.id   AF-A0A927UCF4-F1
#
_cell.length_a   1.000
_cell.length_b   1.000
_cell.length_c   1.000
_cell.angle_alpha   90.00
_cell.angle_beta   90.00
_cell.angle_gamma   90.00
#
_symmetry.space_group_name_H-M   'P 1'
#
loop_
_entity.id
_entity.type
_entity.pdbx_description
1 polymer ?
#
loop_
_entity_poly.entity_id
_entity_poly.type
_entity_poly.pdbx_seq_one_letter_code
_entity_poly.pdbx_strand_id
1 'polypeptide(L)'
;MNINKIELSKVDGISLMDGLQYCGSLKDFDKFLESFYHDIEESATLIEEAYNQGNIELFTIKVHALKTSARMIGATELASDALDLEMAGKSGNTAFIAANIEDFLSLFRSYCQKLEGYMIEKQRLAAVKKPITKEELADAYAALREVCPTMDYSAVEMILEELNTYQLPEEDQKQITIFKKHFHKLEWEEMQRTLMG
;
A
#
# COMPACT_ATOMS: atom_id res chain seq x y z
N MET A 1 -18.19 -1.59 -5.81
CA MET A 1 -17.42 -1.92 -7.04
C MET A 1 -15.96 -1.91 -6.64
N ASN A 2 -15.24 -3.05 -6.73
CA ASN A 2 -13.89 -3.19 -6.19
C ASN A 2 -12.89 -2.38 -7.04
N ILE A 3 -12.57 -1.19 -6.54
CA ILE A 3 -11.82 -0.11 -7.20
C ILE A 3 -10.43 -0.60 -7.66
N ASN A 4 -9.84 -1.55 -6.94
CA ASN A 4 -8.43 -1.92 -7.11
C ASN A 4 -8.15 -2.88 -8.29
N LYS A 5 -9.16 -3.51 -8.92
CA LYS A 5 -8.86 -4.57 -9.90
C LYS A 5 -8.77 -4.08 -11.35
N ILE A 6 -9.52 -3.03 -11.70
CA ILE A 6 -9.67 -2.57 -13.10
C ILE A 6 -8.61 -1.51 -13.46
N GLU A 7 -8.14 -0.70 -12.51
CA GLU A 7 -7.13 0.34 -12.79
C GLU A 7 -5.70 -0.18 -12.75
N LEU A 8 -5.37 -1.00 -11.76
CA LEU A 8 -4.07 -1.66 -11.64
C LEU A 8 -3.71 -2.53 -12.85
N SER A 9 -4.71 -3.17 -13.47
CA SER A 9 -4.50 -3.98 -14.69
C SER A 9 -3.98 -3.20 -15.90
N LYS A 10 -3.98 -1.85 -15.83
CA LYS A 10 -3.47 -0.95 -16.87
C LYS A 10 -2.07 -0.43 -16.56
N VAL A 11 -1.53 -0.68 -15.37
CA VAL A 11 -0.18 -0.27 -15.00
C VAL A 11 0.80 -1.25 -15.62
N ASP A 12 1.56 -0.75 -16.60
CA ASP A 12 2.56 -1.55 -17.29
C ASP A 12 3.65 -2.06 -16.32
N GLY A 13 4.08 -3.30 -16.50
CA GLY A 13 5.08 -3.94 -15.63
C GLY A 13 4.59 -4.38 -14.25
N ILE A 14 3.30 -4.22 -13.90
CA ILE A 14 2.73 -4.66 -12.61
C ILE A 14 1.70 -5.77 -12.80
N SER A 15 1.94 -6.90 -12.14
CA SER A 15 1.02 -8.03 -12.11
C SER A 15 0.35 -8.15 -10.75
N LEU A 16 -0.94 -7.81 -10.67
CA LEU A 16 -1.72 -8.00 -9.46
C LEU A 16 -1.75 -9.48 -9.02
N MET A 17 -1.81 -10.41 -9.97
CA MET A 17 -1.83 -11.84 -9.67
C MET A 17 -0.52 -12.28 -9.01
N ASP A 18 0.63 -11.83 -9.52
CA ASP A 18 1.93 -12.23 -8.99
C ASP A 18 2.20 -11.57 -7.63
N GLY A 19 1.85 -10.29 -7.47
CA GLY A 19 2.02 -9.59 -6.20
C GLY A 19 1.12 -10.16 -5.09
N LEU A 20 -0.13 -10.54 -5.40
CA LEU A 20 -1.03 -11.18 -4.44
C LEU A 20 -0.52 -12.53 -3.92
N GLN A 21 0.43 -13.19 -4.59
CA GLN A 21 1.07 -14.39 -4.03
C GLN A 21 1.94 -14.08 -2.80
N TYR A 22 2.39 -12.83 -2.67
CA TYR A 22 3.23 -12.33 -1.59
C TYR A 22 2.46 -11.47 -0.58
N CYS A 23 1.19 -11.17 -0.85
CA CYS A 23 0.33 -10.38 0.02
C CYS A 23 -0.82 -11.23 0.57
N GLY A 24 -1.17 -11.05 1.85
CA GLY A 24 -2.29 -11.77 2.47
C GLY A 24 -3.67 -11.29 1.98
N SER A 25 -3.74 -10.06 1.46
CA SER A 25 -4.97 -9.44 0.98
C SER A 25 -4.71 -8.40 -0.10
N LEU A 26 -5.77 -8.01 -0.82
CA LEU A 26 -5.74 -6.90 -1.80
C LEU A 26 -5.46 -5.54 -1.13
N LYS A 27 -5.88 -5.39 0.14
CA LYS A 27 -5.61 -4.19 0.95
C LYS A 27 -4.11 -4.10 1.27
N ASP A 28 -3.48 -5.21 1.62
CA ASP A 28 -2.04 -5.22 1.88
C ASP A 28 -1.25 -4.95 0.61
N PHE A 29 -1.64 -5.57 -0.51
CA PHE A 29 -1.05 -5.28 -1.82
C PHE A 29 -1.11 -3.78 -2.15
N ASP A 30 -2.27 -3.16 -2.00
CA ASP A 30 -2.46 -1.73 -2.27
C ASP A 30 -1.61 -0.83 -1.36
N LYS A 31 -1.47 -1.20 -0.07
CA LYS A 31 -0.56 -0.51 0.86
C LYS A 31 0.91 -0.66 0.45
N PHE A 32 1.33 -1.86 0.05
CA PHE A 32 2.70 -2.08 -0.41
C PHE A 32 3.00 -1.32 -1.70
N LEU A 33 2.04 -1.28 -2.63
CA LEU A 33 2.15 -0.51 -3.86
C LEU A 33 2.29 0.99 -3.59
N GLU A 34 1.51 1.51 -2.64
CA GLU A 34 1.60 2.89 -2.21
C GLU A 34 2.96 3.19 -1.55
N SER A 35 3.43 2.36 -0.62
CA SER A 35 4.77 2.52 -0.04
C SER A 35 5.85 2.49 -1.11
N PHE A 36 5.81 1.49 -1.99
CA PHE A 36 6.76 1.34 -3.08
C PHE A 36 6.87 2.62 -3.91
N TYR A 37 5.74 3.19 -4.33
CA TYR A 37 5.69 4.43 -5.10
C TYR A 37 6.35 5.62 -4.39
N HIS A 38 6.09 5.81 -3.10
CA HIS A 38 6.69 6.90 -2.33
C HIS A 38 8.20 6.71 -2.11
N ASP A 39 8.65 5.46 -2.04
CA ASP A 39 10.05 5.12 -1.76
C ASP A 39 10.94 5.05 -3.01
N ILE A 40 10.39 5.16 -4.23
CA ILE A 40 11.15 4.96 -5.48
C ILE A 40 12.37 5.86 -5.57
N GLU A 41 12.18 7.18 -5.45
CA GLU A 41 13.26 8.14 -5.70
C GLU A 41 14.36 8.06 -4.62
N GLU A 42 13.96 7.95 -3.35
CA GLU A 42 14.90 7.78 -2.25
C GLU A 42 15.68 6.47 -2.40
N SER A 43 15.00 5.36 -2.69
CA SER A 43 15.65 4.07 -2.87
C SER A 43 16.60 4.05 -4.07
N ALA A 44 16.21 4.64 -5.19
CA ALA A 44 17.03 4.73 -6.39
C ALA A 44 18.30 5.54 -6.12
N THR A 45 18.15 6.70 -5.45
CA THR A 45 19.27 7.55 -5.04
C THR A 45 20.24 6.80 -4.12
N LEU A 46 19.73 6.08 -3.12
CA LEU A 46 20.60 5.31 -2.20
C LEU A 46 21.35 4.17 -2.90
N ILE A 47 20.74 3.52 -3.89
CA ILE A 47 21.40 2.49 -4.72
C ILE A 47 22.51 3.12 -5.55
N GLU A 48 22.21 4.23 -6.22
CA GLU A 48 23.14 4.98 -7.07
C GLU A 48 24.33 5.53 -6.26
N GLU A 49 24.08 6.12 -5.10
CA GLU A 49 25.13 6.61 -4.18
C GLU A 49 26.04 5.49 -3.70
N ALA A 50 25.47 4.35 -3.28
CA ALA A 50 26.25 3.21 -2.82
C ALA A 50 27.17 2.68 -3.93
N TYR A 51 26.68 2.62 -5.17
CA TYR A 51 27.49 2.24 -6.32
C TYR A 51 28.59 3.27 -6.63
N ASN A 52 28.25 4.55 -6.70
CA ASN A 52 29.20 5.63 -7.03
C ASN A 52 30.32 5.78 -5.99
N GLN A 53 30.04 5.44 -4.72
CA GLN A 53 31.04 5.40 -3.66
C GLN A 53 31.88 4.11 -3.64
N GLY A 54 31.60 3.16 -4.54
CA GLY A 54 32.26 1.85 -4.59
C GLY A 54 31.86 0.93 -3.43
N ASN A 55 30.81 1.25 -2.68
CA ASN A 55 30.32 0.45 -1.56
C ASN A 55 29.41 -0.67 -2.06
N ILE A 56 30.03 -1.69 -2.66
CA ILE A 56 29.32 -2.83 -3.27
C ILE A 56 28.51 -3.63 -2.22
N GLU A 57 28.95 -3.67 -0.97
CA GLU A 57 28.21 -4.33 0.11
C GLU A 57 26.87 -3.60 0.37
N LEU A 58 26.90 -2.28 0.57
CA LEU A 58 25.69 -1.49 0.75
C LEU A 58 24.79 -1.54 -0.48
N PHE A 59 25.36 -1.43 -1.68
CA PHE A 59 24.64 -1.58 -2.94
C PHE A 59 23.86 -2.91 -2.97
N THR A 60 24.54 -4.02 -2.66
CA THR A 60 23.96 -5.37 -2.63
C THR A 60 22.79 -5.48 -1.65
N ILE A 61 22.92 -4.87 -0.47
CA ILE A 61 21.85 -4.82 0.55
C ILE A 61 20.64 -4.05 0.01
N LYS A 62 20.88 -2.90 -0.64
CA LYS A 62 19.80 -2.06 -1.17
C LYS A 62 19.05 -2.71 -2.33
N VAL A 63 19.76 -3.32 -3.29
CA VAL A 63 19.09 -4.05 -4.40
C VAL A 63 18.36 -5.30 -3.91
N HIS A 64 18.86 -5.98 -2.85
CA HIS A 64 18.15 -7.09 -2.22
C HIS A 64 16.82 -6.65 -1.58
N ALA A 65 16.81 -5.50 -0.90
CA ALA A 65 15.59 -4.92 -0.33
C ALA A 65 14.60 -4.56 -1.44
N LEU A 66 15.06 -3.88 -2.49
CA LEU A 66 14.24 -3.50 -3.64
C LEU A 66 13.65 -4.72 -4.37
N LYS A 67 14.43 -5.80 -4.56
CA LYS A 67 13.93 -7.06 -5.13
C LYS A 67 12.69 -7.57 -4.38
N THR A 68 12.72 -7.53 -3.05
CA THR A 68 11.59 -7.99 -2.23
C THR A 68 10.38 -7.08 -2.41
N SER A 69 10.58 -5.77 -2.38
CA SER A 69 9.52 -4.79 -2.62
C SER A 69 8.90 -4.94 -4.01
N ALA A 70 9.71 -5.11 -5.05
CA ALA A 70 9.27 -5.32 -6.42
C ALA A 70 8.43 -6.61 -6.59
N ARG A 71 8.78 -7.70 -5.88
CA ARG A 71 7.96 -8.93 -5.88
C ARG A 71 6.60 -8.73 -5.25
N MET A 72 6.52 -8.01 -4.13
CA MET A 72 5.25 -7.74 -3.44
C MET A 72 4.26 -6.99 -4.31
N ILE A 73 4.75 -6.11 -5.19
CA ILE A 73 3.91 -5.36 -6.13
C ILE A 73 3.75 -6.06 -7.49
N GLY A 74 4.31 -7.25 -7.69
CA GLY A 74 4.23 -7.97 -8.96
C GLY A 74 5.03 -7.34 -10.10
N ALA A 75 6.07 -6.55 -9.79
CA ALA A 75 7.01 -5.99 -10.76
C ALA A 75 8.10 -7.02 -11.10
N THR A 76 7.72 -8.07 -11.83
CA THR A 76 8.55 -9.27 -12.04
C THR A 76 9.86 -8.99 -12.77
N GLU A 77 9.85 -8.13 -13.79
CA GLU A 77 11.06 -7.72 -14.52
C GLU A 77 12.04 -7.00 -13.59
N LEU A 78 11.57 -5.97 -12.88
CA LEU A 78 12.39 -5.21 -11.92
C LEU A 78 12.95 -6.11 -10.80
N ALA A 79 12.15 -7.06 -10.32
CA ALA A 79 12.60 -8.03 -9.32
C ALA A 79 13.66 -9.00 -9.88
N SER A 80 13.62 -9.33 -11.16
CA SER A 80 14.63 -10.15 -11.82
C SER A 80 15.94 -9.37 -11.96
N ASP A 81 15.90 -8.15 -12.46
CA ASP A 81 17.10 -7.32 -12.65
C ASP A 81 17.78 -7.02 -11.30
N ALA A 82 16.98 -6.76 -10.26
CA ALA A 82 17.50 -6.57 -8.90
C ALA A 82 18.19 -7.84 -8.36
N LEU A 83 17.68 -9.03 -8.70
CA LEU A 83 18.31 -10.30 -8.34
C LEU A 83 19.65 -10.49 -9.06
N ASP A 84 19.72 -10.16 -10.35
CA ASP A 84 20.95 -10.29 -11.13
C ASP A 84 22.04 -9.34 -10.60
N LEU A 85 21.68 -8.10 -10.26
CA LEU A 85 22.57 -7.14 -9.61
C LEU A 85 22.99 -7.59 -8.20
N GLU A 86 22.07 -8.16 -7.41
CA GLU A 86 22.38 -8.74 -6.11
C GLU A 86 23.41 -9.88 -6.24
N MET A 87 23.24 -10.78 -7.22
CA MET A 87 24.17 -11.88 -7.46
C MET A 87 25.53 -11.38 -7.95
N ALA A 88 25.55 -10.35 -8.79
CA ALA A 88 26.78 -9.70 -9.24
C ALA A 88 27.53 -9.05 -8.06
N GLY A 89 26.81 -8.37 -7.16
CA GLY A 89 27.37 -7.79 -5.93
C GLY A 89 27.98 -8.85 -5.01
N LYS A 90 27.24 -9.95 -4.77
CA LYS A 90 27.71 -11.08 -3.94
C LYS A 90 28.94 -11.80 -4.50
N SER A 91 29.07 -11.86 -5.83
CA SER A 91 30.20 -12.51 -6.51
C SER A 91 31.36 -11.56 -6.83
N GLY A 92 31.22 -10.27 -6.52
CA GLY A 92 32.21 -9.24 -6.84
C GLY A 92 32.32 -8.90 -8.34
N ASN A 93 31.30 -9.23 -9.14
CA ASN A 93 31.27 -8.97 -10.58
C ASN A 93 30.88 -7.52 -10.87
N THR A 94 31.79 -6.59 -10.57
CA THR A 94 31.58 -5.14 -10.75
C THR A 94 31.41 -4.74 -12.22
N ALA A 95 32.00 -5.49 -13.16
CA ALA A 95 31.83 -5.26 -14.59
C ALA A 95 30.37 -5.46 -15.03
N PHE A 96 29.68 -6.48 -14.51
CA PHE A 96 28.26 -6.69 -14.77
C PHE A 96 27.41 -5.57 -14.15
N ILE A 97 27.71 -5.16 -12.91
CA ILE A 97 26.98 -4.05 -12.25
C ILE A 97 27.11 -2.78 -13.10
N ALA A 98 28.33 -2.43 -13.50
CA ALA A 98 28.59 -1.23 -14.30
C ALA A 98 27.87 -1.22 -15.65
N ALA A 99 27.71 -2.39 -16.27
CA ALA A 99 27.04 -2.52 -17.57
C ALA A 99 25.51 -2.42 -17.48
N ASN A 100 24.90 -2.64 -16.30
CA ASN A 100 23.45 -2.79 -16.16
C ASN A 100 22.80 -1.78 -15.19
N ILE A 101 23.59 -1.11 -14.33
CA ILE A 101 23.02 -0.26 -13.27
C ILE A 101 22.21 0.93 -13.81
N GLU A 102 22.64 1.53 -14.91
CA GLU A 102 21.94 2.67 -15.52
C GLU A 102 20.54 2.25 -16.02
N ASP A 103 20.48 1.16 -16.79
CA ASP A 103 19.22 0.62 -17.31
C ASP A 103 18.29 0.18 -16.17
N PHE A 104 18.86 -0.44 -15.14
CA PHE A 104 18.11 -0.83 -13.93
C PHE A 104 17.51 0.37 -13.20
N LEU A 105 18.29 1.42 -12.96
CA LEU A 105 17.81 2.64 -12.28
C LEU A 105 16.77 3.38 -13.13
N SER A 106 16.95 3.39 -14.45
CA SER A 106 15.99 3.95 -15.40
C SER A 106 14.66 3.19 -15.37
N LEU A 107 14.71 1.86 -15.43
CA LEU A 107 13.53 1.00 -15.29
C LEU A 107 12.84 1.23 -13.94
N PHE A 108 13.61 1.24 -12.84
CA PHE A 108 13.06 1.43 -11.50
C PHE A 108 12.35 2.78 -11.37
N ARG A 109 13.00 3.89 -11.77
CA ARG A 109 12.42 5.24 -11.73
C ARG A 109 11.22 5.39 -12.68
N SER A 110 11.15 4.62 -13.77
CA SER A 110 9.98 4.64 -14.67
C SER A 110 8.68 4.26 -13.96
N TYR A 111 8.74 3.47 -12.88
CA TYR A 111 7.56 3.10 -12.10
C TYR A 111 6.88 4.30 -11.43
N CYS A 112 7.59 5.41 -11.17
CA CYS A 112 6.94 6.66 -10.72
C CYS A 112 5.87 7.10 -11.72
N GLN A 113 6.23 7.20 -13.01
CA GLN A 113 5.29 7.63 -14.04
C GLN A 113 4.21 6.58 -14.32
N LYS A 114 4.57 5.29 -14.30
CA LYS A 114 3.61 4.19 -14.52
C LYS A 114 2.53 4.16 -13.44
N LEU A 115 2.88 4.49 -12.19
CA LEU A 115 1.98 4.45 -11.04
C LEU A 115 1.25 5.77 -10.77
N GLU A 116 1.75 6.90 -11.28
CA GLU A 116 1.22 8.23 -10.98
C GLU A 116 -0.30 8.32 -11.23
N GLY A 117 -0.77 7.85 -12.38
CA GLY A 117 -2.20 7.86 -12.71
C GLY A 117 -3.07 7.07 -11.73
N TYR A 118 -2.58 5.90 -11.29
CA TYR A 118 -3.26 5.10 -10.27
C TYR A 118 -3.30 5.83 -8.92
N MET A 119 -2.19 6.46 -8.52
CA MET A 119 -2.10 7.19 -7.26
C MET A 119 -3.01 8.42 -7.24
N ILE A 120 -3.08 9.17 -8.34
CA ILE A 120 -3.97 10.32 -8.48
C ILE A 120 -5.43 9.89 -8.39
N GLU A 121 -5.83 8.83 -9.10
CA GLU A 121 -7.21 8.38 -9.11
C GLU A 121 -7.62 7.79 -7.75
N LYS A 122 -6.73 7.04 -7.10
CA LYS A 122 -6.89 6.59 -5.71
C LYS A 122 -7.14 7.77 -4.77
N GLN A 123 -6.33 8.83 -4.85
CA GLN A 123 -6.51 10.05 -4.05
C GLN A 123 -7.83 10.76 -4.38
N ARG A 124 -8.19 10.87 -5.67
CA ARG A 124 -9.46 11.47 -6.11
C ARG A 124 -10.66 10.73 -5.53
N LEU A 125 -10.66 9.40 -5.59
CA LEU A 125 -11.75 8.58 -5.05
C LEU A 125 -11.81 8.62 -3.52
N ALA A 126 -10.66 8.71 -2.85
CA ALA A 126 -10.63 8.95 -1.40
C ALA A 126 -11.22 10.32 -1.03
N ALA A 127 -11.06 11.33 -1.90
CA ALA A 127 -11.57 12.69 -1.70
C ALA A 127 -13.06 12.84 -2.09
N VAL A 128 -13.54 12.12 -3.10
CA VAL A 128 -14.93 12.16 -3.57
C VAL A 128 -15.75 11.07 -2.87
N LYS A 129 -16.03 11.27 -1.59
CA LYS A 129 -16.93 10.39 -0.86
C LYS A 129 -18.38 10.72 -1.21
N LYS A 130 -19.15 9.73 -1.66
CA LYS A 130 -20.60 9.92 -1.90
C LYS A 130 -21.33 10.16 -0.56
N PRO A 131 -22.39 10.99 -0.53
CA PRO A 131 -23.24 11.09 0.66
C PRO A 131 -23.78 9.72 1.05
N ILE A 132 -23.74 9.39 2.34
CA ILE A 132 -24.39 8.19 2.85
C ILE A 132 -25.90 8.40 2.92
N THR A 133 -26.68 7.38 2.59
CA THR A 133 -28.12 7.39 2.83
C THR A 133 -28.42 7.14 4.31
N LYS A 134 -29.64 7.47 4.75
CA LYS A 134 -30.04 7.22 6.14
C LYS A 134 -30.09 5.73 6.46
N GLU A 135 -30.49 4.93 5.48
CA GLU A 135 -30.57 3.47 5.55
C GLU A 135 -29.17 2.86 5.68
N GLU A 136 -28.23 3.19 4.77
CA GLU A 136 -26.84 2.71 4.83
C GLU A 136 -26.17 3.09 6.16
N LEU A 137 -26.42 4.30 6.67
CA LEU A 137 -25.89 4.76 7.94
C LEU A 137 -26.47 3.98 9.12
N ALA A 138 -27.79 3.78 9.15
CA ALA A 138 -28.46 3.01 10.20
C ALA A 138 -27.98 1.55 10.24
N ASP A 139 -27.83 0.93 9.07
CA ASP A 139 -27.31 -0.44 8.95
C ASP A 139 -25.87 -0.55 9.47
N ALA A 140 -25.01 0.43 9.15
CA ALA A 140 -23.64 0.44 9.64
C ALA A 140 -23.57 0.58 11.18
N TYR A 141 -24.37 1.46 11.79
CA TYR A 141 -24.44 1.55 13.26
C TYR A 141 -25.04 0.29 13.90
N ALA A 142 -26.03 -0.35 13.28
CA ALA A 142 -26.58 -1.61 13.75
C ALA A 142 -25.51 -2.71 13.75
N ALA A 143 -24.76 -2.82 12.64
CA ALA A 143 -23.64 -3.75 12.53
C ALA A 143 -22.56 -3.48 13.60
N LEU A 144 -22.16 -2.21 13.79
CA LEU A 144 -21.20 -1.85 14.86
C LEU A 144 -21.71 -2.25 16.26
N ARG A 145 -22.99 -2.07 16.55
CA ARG A 145 -23.59 -2.49 17.84
C ARG A 145 -23.59 -4.01 18.02
N GLU A 146 -23.67 -4.77 16.93
CA GLU A 146 -23.63 -6.23 16.96
C GLU A 146 -22.21 -6.76 17.15
N VAL A 147 -21.23 -6.20 16.44
CA VAL A 147 -19.84 -6.70 16.47
C VAL A 147 -19.01 -6.14 17.62
N CYS A 148 -19.33 -4.96 18.15
CA CYS A 148 -18.54 -4.35 19.23
C CYS A 148 -18.54 -5.17 20.54
N PRO A 149 -19.64 -5.81 20.98
CA PRO A 149 -19.66 -6.69 22.15
C PRO A 149 -18.87 -7.98 21.98
N THR A 150 -18.65 -8.43 20.74
CA THR A 150 -17.87 -9.65 20.47
C THR A 150 -16.36 -9.40 20.51
N MET A 151 -15.94 -8.13 20.63
CA MET A 151 -14.54 -7.69 20.63
C MET A 151 -13.77 -8.15 19.38
N ASP A 152 -14.47 -8.39 18.27
CA ASP A 152 -13.86 -8.76 16.99
C ASP A 152 -13.28 -7.50 16.32
N TYR A 153 -11.98 -7.31 16.52
CA TYR A 153 -11.23 -6.20 15.95
C TYR A 153 -11.37 -6.15 14.43
N SER A 154 -11.30 -7.31 13.76
CA SER A 154 -11.32 -7.38 12.30
C SER A 154 -12.70 -6.98 11.77
N ALA A 155 -13.77 -7.46 12.40
CA ALA A 155 -15.13 -7.11 12.02
C ALA A 155 -15.42 -5.61 12.20
N VAL A 156 -14.97 -5.00 13.30
CA VAL A 156 -15.11 -3.55 13.52
C VAL A 156 -14.29 -2.75 12.51
N GLU A 157 -13.05 -3.15 12.24
CA GLU A 157 -12.19 -2.48 11.25
C GLU A 157 -12.87 -2.44 9.88
N MET A 158 -13.44 -3.56 9.43
CA MET A 158 -14.13 -3.66 8.14
C MET A 158 -15.28 -2.64 8.00
N ILE A 159 -16.13 -2.52 9.03
CA ILE A 159 -17.26 -1.57 9.00
C ILE A 159 -16.77 -0.12 8.99
N LEU A 160 -15.73 0.18 9.77
CA LEU A 160 -15.13 1.52 9.82
C LEU A 160 -14.45 1.91 8.50
N GLU A 161 -13.90 0.94 7.77
CA GLU A 161 -13.34 1.14 6.44
C GLU A 161 -14.44 1.42 5.41
N GLU A 162 -15.54 0.68 5.46
CA GLU A 162 -16.70 0.93 4.61
C GLU A 162 -17.29 2.33 4.85
N LEU A 163 -17.53 2.70 6.11
CA LEU A 163 -17.99 4.04 6.48
C LEU A 163 -17.02 5.13 6.02
N ASN A 164 -15.71 4.86 5.98
CA ASN A 164 -14.73 5.82 5.49
C ASN A 164 -14.84 6.10 3.99
N THR A 165 -15.58 5.29 3.22
CA THR A 165 -15.84 5.56 1.79
C THR A 165 -16.98 6.56 1.57
N TYR A 166 -17.72 6.92 2.62
CA TYR A 166 -18.87 7.82 2.55
C TYR A 166 -18.60 9.20 3.16
N GLN A 167 -19.31 10.20 2.65
CA GLN A 167 -19.44 11.49 3.30
C GLN A 167 -20.55 11.36 4.35
N LEU A 168 -20.14 11.35 5.61
CA LEU A 168 -21.07 11.30 6.75
C LEU A 168 -21.61 12.70 7.07
N PRO A 169 -22.83 12.80 7.62
CA PRO A 169 -23.29 14.03 8.28
C PRO A 169 -22.30 14.48 9.36
N GLU A 170 -22.27 15.77 9.67
CA GLU A 170 -21.27 16.35 10.58
C GLU A 170 -21.27 15.68 11.97
N GLU A 171 -22.46 15.37 12.50
CA GLU A 171 -22.60 14.74 13.81
C GLU A 171 -22.07 13.31 13.81
N ASP A 172 -22.44 12.52 12.79
CA ASP A 172 -21.93 11.16 12.60
C ASP A 172 -20.43 11.13 12.38
N GLN A 173 -19.89 12.10 11.64
CA GLN A 173 -18.45 12.22 11.44
C GLN A 173 -17.72 12.44 12.78
N LYS A 174 -18.28 13.27 13.68
CA LYS A 174 -17.72 13.45 15.04
C LYS A 174 -17.84 12.18 15.86
N GLN A 175 -19.00 11.53 15.85
CA GLN A 175 -19.25 10.29 16.59
C GLN A 175 -18.31 9.16 16.15
N ILE A 176 -18.19 8.91 14.84
CA ILE A 176 -17.25 7.92 14.28
C ILE A 176 -15.79 8.28 14.57
N THR A 177 -15.44 9.57 14.62
CA THR A 177 -14.07 9.99 15.01
C THR A 177 -13.77 9.64 16.46
N ILE A 178 -14.73 9.86 17.38
CA ILE A 178 -14.60 9.47 18.78
C ILE A 178 -14.53 7.94 18.91
N PHE A 179 -15.41 7.22 18.20
CA PHE A 179 -15.40 5.75 18.15
C PHE A 179 -14.03 5.21 17.73
N LYS A 180 -13.45 5.73 16.62
CA LYS A 180 -12.12 5.34 16.12
C LYS A 180 -11.00 5.56 17.13
N LYS A 181 -11.07 6.66 17.89
CA LYS A 181 -10.09 6.95 18.95
C LYS A 181 -10.09 5.89 20.03
N HIS A 182 -11.27 5.40 20.44
CA HIS A 182 -11.42 4.31 21.39
C HIS A 182 -11.01 2.96 20.80
N PHE A 183 -11.37 2.71 19.53
CA PHE A 183 -10.99 1.50 18.80
C PHE A 183 -9.47 1.30 18.74
N HIS A 184 -8.70 2.34 18.40
CA HIS A 184 -7.23 2.25 18.37
C HIS A 184 -6.59 2.01 19.75
N LYS A 185 -7.31 2.32 20.82
CA LYS A 185 -6.89 2.07 22.20
C LYS A 185 -7.47 0.79 22.79
N LEU A 186 -8.27 0.06 22.03
CA LEU A 186 -8.98 -1.14 22.47
C LEU A 186 -9.93 -0.87 23.66
N GLU A 187 -10.49 0.34 23.74
CA GLU A 187 -11.42 0.79 24.80
C GLU A 187 -12.87 0.36 24.44
N TRP A 188 -13.13 -0.96 24.43
CA TRP A 188 -14.38 -1.56 23.94
C TRP A 188 -15.66 -1.06 24.64
N GLU A 189 -15.60 -0.81 25.95
CA GLU A 189 -16.76 -0.27 26.67
C GLU A 189 -17.10 1.16 26.22
N GLU A 190 -16.08 1.99 26.00
CA GLU A 190 -16.29 3.36 25.52
C GLU A 190 -16.80 3.37 24.08
N MET A 191 -16.32 2.45 23.24
CA MET A 191 -16.86 2.24 21.89
C MET A 191 -18.37 1.95 21.95
N GLN A 192 -18.82 1.04 22.82
CA GLN A 192 -20.25 0.75 22.96
C GLN A 192 -21.05 1.97 23.43
N ARG A 193 -20.52 2.76 24.39
CA ARG A 193 -21.18 3.99 24.85
C ARG A 193 -21.36 5.00 23.73
N THR A 194 -20.37 5.14 22.85
CA THR A 194 -20.48 6.04 21.70
C THR A 194 -21.57 5.62 20.70
N LEU A 195 -22.06 4.38 20.73
CA LEU A 195 -23.14 3.89 19.86
C LEU A 195 -24.54 3.99 20.49
N MET A 196 -24.64 4.39 21.77
CA MET A 196 -25.90 4.44 22.53
C MET A 196 -26.58 5.82 22.52
N GLY A 197 -25.90 6.86 22.01
CA GLY A 197 -26.48 8.17 21.72
C GLY A 197 -27.10 8.22 20.33
#